data_AF-A0A7W0QR74-F1
#
_entry.id   AF-A0A7W0QR74-F1
#
_cell.length_a   1.000
_cell.length_b   1.000
_cell.length_c   1.000
_cell.angle_alpha   90.00
_cell.angle_beta   90.00
_cell.angle_gamma   90.00
#
_symmetry.space_group_name_H-M   'P 1'
#
loop_
_entity.id
_entity.type
_entity.pdbx_description
1 polymer ?
#
loop_
_entity_poly.entity_id
_entity_poly.type
_entity_poly.pdbx_seq_one_letter_code
_entity_poly.pdbx_strand_id
1 'polypeptide(L)'
;PEPSVRNPEVQQVYLEETALTPSWNDVMVGLFTGQLTDVAASMQDLQDRATAERARAIQAAQEKGAAVSLDDFIFAHWDPMQDYTPEASATVPALSR
;
A
#
# COMPACT_ATOMS: atom_id res chain seq x y z
N PRO A 1 7.64 -0.80 -5.75
CA PRO A 1 6.83 0.27 -6.38
C PRO A 1 6.48 1.30 -5.32
N GLU A 2 6.68 2.59 -5.58
CA GLU A 2 6.36 3.67 -4.65
C GLU A 2 5.32 4.61 -5.29
N PRO A 3 4.07 4.67 -4.78
CA PRO A 3 3.00 5.52 -5.31
C PRO A 3 3.37 6.99 -5.44
N SER A 4 4.08 7.53 -4.45
CA SER A 4 4.41 8.96 -4.40
C SER A 4 5.35 9.42 -5.51
N VAL A 5 6.09 8.50 -6.15
CA VAL A 5 6.90 8.80 -7.34
C VAL A 5 6.02 9.09 -8.55
N ARG A 6 4.86 8.42 -8.69
CA ARG A 6 3.90 8.65 -9.78
C ARG A 6 2.97 9.81 -9.47
N ASN A 7 2.48 9.89 -8.23
CA ASN A 7 1.56 10.94 -7.77
C ASN A 7 2.05 11.51 -6.43
N PRO A 8 2.72 12.67 -6.42
CA PRO A 8 3.23 13.29 -5.19
C PRO A 8 2.15 13.59 -4.14
N GLU A 9 0.89 13.77 -4.54
CA GLU A 9 -0.22 14.04 -3.62
C GLU A 9 -0.56 12.84 -2.73
N VAL A 10 -0.07 11.64 -3.06
CA VAL A 10 -0.15 10.45 -2.19
C VAL A 10 0.50 10.69 -0.82
N GLN A 11 1.45 11.62 -0.72
CA GLN A 11 2.01 12.02 0.58
C GLN A 11 0.93 12.53 1.54
N GLN A 12 -0.15 13.14 1.04
CA GLN A 12 -1.29 13.54 1.89
C GLN A 12 -2.00 12.32 2.47
N VAL A 13 -2.11 11.22 1.72
CA VAL A 13 -2.66 9.96 2.24
C VAL A 13 -1.81 9.43 3.38
N TYR A 14 -0.48 9.41 3.22
CA TYR A 14 0.43 8.93 4.26
C TYR A 14 0.38 9.75 5.55
N LEU A 15 0.10 11.06 5.45
CA LEU A 15 -0.11 11.92 6.61
C LEU A 15 -1.42 11.64 7.35
N GLU A 16 -2.44 11.14 6.64
CA GLU A 16 -3.70 10.73 7.26
C GLU A 16 -3.63 9.31 7.84
N GLU A 17 -2.79 8.42 7.31
CA GLU A 17 -2.70 7.03 7.78
C GLU A 17 -2.35 6.93 9.26
N THR A 18 -3.07 6.07 9.95
CA THR A 18 -2.90 5.79 11.37
C THR A 18 -2.44 4.35 11.60
N ALA A 19 -1.67 4.14 12.66
CA ALA A 19 -1.20 2.81 13.01
C ALA A 19 -2.37 1.90 13.40
N LEU A 20 -2.40 0.69 12.84
CA LEU A 20 -3.41 -0.31 13.17
C LEU A 20 -3.26 -0.80 14.61
N THR A 21 -4.39 -0.91 15.31
CA THR A 21 -4.47 -1.54 16.64
C THR A 21 -5.60 -2.58 16.64
N PRO A 22 -5.34 -3.85 17.00
CA PRO A 22 -4.03 -4.46 17.27
C PRO A 22 -3.07 -4.37 16.06
N SER A 23 -1.80 -4.12 16.32
CA SER A 23 -0.76 -4.07 15.30
C SER A 23 -0.39 -5.47 14.80
N TRP A 24 0.42 -5.57 13.74
CA TRP A 24 0.96 -6.86 13.29
C TRP A 24 1.72 -7.58 14.43
N ASN A 25 2.53 -6.86 15.21
CA ASN A 25 3.24 -7.44 16.35
C ASN A 25 2.27 -8.02 17.39
N ASP A 26 1.19 -7.30 17.70
CA ASP A 26 0.19 -7.76 18.66
C ASP A 26 -0.53 -9.02 18.16
N VAL A 27 -0.87 -9.07 16.88
CA VAL A 27 -1.46 -10.27 16.24
C VAL A 27 -0.49 -11.45 16.32
N MET A 28 0.80 -11.23 16.02
CA MET A 28 1.81 -12.30 16.10
C MET A 28 2.03 -12.79 17.53
N VAL A 29 2.06 -11.89 18.51
CA VAL A 29 2.14 -12.26 19.94
C VAL A 29 0.88 -13.03 20.35
N GLY A 30 -0.30 -12.60 19.92
CA GLY A 30 -1.56 -13.30 20.19
C GLY A 30 -1.56 -14.73 19.63
N LEU A 31 -1.06 -14.92 18.40
CA LEU A 31 -0.94 -16.24 17.79
C LEU A 31 0.11 -17.11 18.51
N PHE A 32 1.27 -16.53 18.84
CA PHE A 32 2.36 -17.25 19.51
C PHE A 32 1.99 -17.70 20.93
N THR A 33 1.25 -16.86 21.66
CA THR A 33 0.79 -17.16 23.02
C THR A 33 -0.47 -18.04 23.06
N GLY A 34 -1.09 -18.29 21.90
CA GLY A 34 -2.33 -19.07 21.78
C GLY A 34 -3.61 -18.30 22.14
N GLN A 35 -3.53 -16.98 22.34
CA GLN A 35 -4.70 -16.12 22.48
C GLN A 35 -5.51 -16.05 21.18
N LEU A 36 -4.82 -16.02 20.04
CA LEU A 36 -5.38 -16.22 18.72
C LEU A 36 -5.00 -17.62 18.25
N THR A 37 -5.94 -18.35 17.66
CA THR A 37 -5.74 -19.76 17.28
C THR A 37 -5.85 -20.00 15.78
N ASP A 38 -6.56 -19.13 15.07
CA ASP A 38 -6.71 -19.19 13.61
C ASP A 38 -5.78 -18.18 12.94
N VAL A 39 -4.68 -18.69 12.39
CA VAL A 39 -3.67 -17.87 11.69
C VAL A 39 -4.27 -17.22 10.45
N ALA A 40 -5.05 -17.97 9.66
CA ALA A 40 -5.57 -17.48 8.40
C ALA A 40 -6.58 -16.35 8.63
N ALA A 41 -7.52 -16.56 9.57
CA ALA A 41 -8.50 -15.55 9.93
C ALA A 41 -7.83 -14.31 10.54
N SER A 42 -6.83 -14.47 11.42
CA SER A 42 -6.14 -13.33 12.04
C SER A 42 -5.38 -12.47 11.03
N MET A 43 -4.74 -13.09 10.04
CA MET A 43 -4.02 -12.37 8.99
C MET A 43 -4.97 -11.71 8.00
N GLN A 44 -6.08 -12.37 7.66
CA GLN A 44 -7.12 -11.77 6.82
C GLN A 44 -7.74 -10.54 7.50
N ASP A 45 -8.09 -10.64 8.78
CA ASP A 45 -8.61 -9.50 9.55
C ASP A 45 -7.61 -8.33 9.60
N LEU A 46 -6.31 -8.61 9.78
CA LEU A 46 -5.28 -7.58 9.74
C LEU A 46 -5.20 -6.91 8.35
N GLN A 47 -5.26 -7.70 7.28
CA GLN A 47 -5.27 -7.20 5.90
C GLN A 47 -6.51 -6.33 5.64
N ASP A 48 -7.69 -6.77 6.07
CA ASP A 48 -8.94 -6.04 5.90
C ASP A 48 -8.90 -4.69 6.62
N ARG A 49 -8.38 -4.67 7.85
CA ARG A 49 -8.17 -3.42 8.61
C ARG A 49 -7.17 -2.49 7.93
N ALA A 50 -6.08 -3.02 7.38
CA ALA A 50 -5.11 -2.22 6.63
C ALA A 50 -5.73 -1.59 5.37
N THR A 51 -6.51 -2.37 4.62
CA THR A 51 -7.20 -1.89 3.42
C THR A 51 -8.27 -0.85 3.76
N ALA A 52 -9.04 -1.05 4.84
CA ALA A 52 -10.03 -0.09 5.31
C ALA A 52 -9.37 1.23 5.75
N GLU A 53 -8.24 1.16 6.46
CA GLU A 53 -7.50 2.35 6.88
C GLU A 53 -6.94 3.13 5.69
N ARG A 54 -6.39 2.44 4.68
CA ARG A 54 -5.96 3.07 3.43
C ARG A 54 -7.12 3.82 2.76
N ALA A 55 -8.28 3.19 2.64
CA ALA A 55 -9.46 3.82 2.03
C ALA A 55 -9.91 5.07 2.81
N ARG A 56 -9.93 4.99 4.15
CA ARG A 56 -10.24 6.13 5.02
C ARG A 56 -9.23 7.27 4.85
N ALA A 57 -7.93 6.96 4.80
CA ALA A 57 -6.87 7.95 4.62
C ALA A 57 -6.96 8.65 3.24
N ILE A 58 -7.29 7.90 2.18
CA ILE A 58 -7.55 8.47 0.86
C ILE A 58 -8.72 9.46 0.91
N GLN A 59 -9.84 9.06 1.54
CA GLN A 59 -10.99 9.94 1.68
C GLN A 59 -10.64 11.22 2.47
N ALA A 60 -9.93 11.09 3.59
CA ALA A 60 -9.52 12.24 4.38
C ALA A 60 -8.57 13.20 3.61
N ALA A 61 -7.68 12.66 2.77
CA ALA A 61 -6.84 13.48 1.89
C ALA A 61 -7.67 14.18 0.80
N GLN A 62 -8.67 13.50 0.21
CA GLN A 62 -9.59 14.09 -0.77
C GLN A 62 -10.44 15.21 -0.17
N GLU A 63 -10.90 15.06 1.07
CA GLU A 63 -11.63 16.10 1.81
C GLU A 63 -10.78 17.36 2.04
N LYS A 64 -9.44 17.20 2.07
CA LYS A 64 -8.46 18.31 2.13
C LYS A 64 -8.06 18.84 0.75
N GLY A 65 -8.63 18.30 -0.33
CA GLY A 65 -8.46 18.75 -1.70
C GLY A 65 -7.40 17.99 -2.51
N ALA A 66 -6.85 16.88 -2.00
CA ALA A 66 -5.86 16.10 -2.74
C ALA A 66 -6.50 15.29 -3.90
N ALA A 67 -5.89 15.35 -5.07
CA ALA A 67 -6.20 14.55 -6.26
C ALA A 67 -5.54 13.17 -6.16
N VAL A 68 -6.10 12.33 -5.28
CA VAL A 68 -5.63 10.95 -5.02
C VAL A 68 -6.77 9.95 -5.06
N SER A 69 -6.46 8.70 -5.35
CA SER A 69 -7.41 7.59 -5.49
C SER A 69 -6.78 6.26 -5.12
N LEU A 70 -7.58 5.20 -5.06
CA LEU A 70 -7.06 3.84 -4.85
C LEU A 70 -6.16 3.38 -6.00
N ASP A 71 -6.42 3.83 -7.23
CA ASP A 71 -5.64 3.47 -8.42
C ASP A 71 -4.19 3.93 -8.34
N ASP A 72 -3.91 4.96 -7.52
CA ASP A 72 -2.55 5.42 -7.23
C ASP A 72 -1.69 4.35 -6.53
N PHE A 73 -2.34 3.39 -5.85
CA PHE A 73 -1.71 2.29 -5.13
C PHE A 73 -1.69 0.95 -5.91
N ILE A 74 -2.33 0.91 -7.08
CA ILE A 74 -2.39 -0.30 -7.91
C ILE A 74 -1.27 -0.26 -8.96
N PHE A 75 -0.47 -1.33 -8.99
CA PHE A 75 0.63 -1.49 -9.94
C PHE A 75 0.42 -2.75 -10.78
N ALA A 76 -0.46 -2.66 -11.79
CA ALA A 76 -0.86 -3.81 -12.60
C ALA A 76 0.28 -4.52 -13.36
N HIS A 77 1.38 -3.82 -13.61
CA HIS A 77 2.55 -4.35 -14.33
C HIS A 77 3.74 -4.67 -13.42
N TRP A 78 3.56 -4.60 -12.10
CA TRP A 78 4.64 -4.92 -11.19
C TRP A 78 4.82 -6.43 -11.08
N ASP A 79 5.99 -6.91 -11.51
CA ASP A 79 6.47 -8.26 -11.23
C ASP A 79 7.50 -8.20 -10.10
N PRO A 80 7.27 -8.85 -8.94
CA PRO A 80 8.23 -8.85 -7.84
C PRO A 80 9.56 -9.55 -8.18
N MET A 81 9.63 -10.33 -9.26
CA MET A 81 10.84 -11.02 -9.72
C MET A 81 11.62 -10.22 -10.77
N GLN A 82 11.08 -9.09 -11.23
CA GLN A 82 11.73 -8.21 -12.19
C GLN A 82 12.40 -7.03 -11.48
N ASP A 83 13.67 -6.78 -11.82
CA ASP A 83 14.38 -5.60 -11.36
C ASP A 83 14.05 -4.40 -12.26
N TYR A 84 13.60 -3.31 -11.66
CA TYR A 84 13.21 -2.07 -12.34
C TYR A 84 14.22 -0.98 -11.99
N THR A 85 15.39 -1.00 -12.64
CA THR A 85 16.42 0.04 -12.49
C THR A 85 16.20 1.20 -13.47
N PRO A 86 16.66 2.42 -13.14
CA PRO A 86 16.64 3.54 -14.09
C PRO A 86 17.34 3.22 -15.42
N GLU A 87 18.44 2.45 -15.44
CA GLU A 87 19.08 2.03 -16.69
C GLU A 87 18.24 1.08 -17.56
N ALA A 88 17.32 0.30 -16.98
CA ALA A 88 16.43 -0.57 -17.75
C ALA A 88 15.42 0.22 -18.61
N SER A 89 15.17 1.50 -18.29
CA SER A 89 14.31 2.39 -19.08
C SER A 89 15.02 3.05 -20.28
N ALA A 90 16.35 2.91 -20.39
CA ALA A 90 17.16 3.53 -21.44
C ALA A 90 17.28 2.70 -22.74
N THR A 91 16.58 1.57 -22.85
CA THR A 91 16.57 0.71 -24.06
C THR A 91 15.18 0.50 -24.65
N VAL A 92 14.31 1.51 -24.59
CA VAL A 92 13.23 1.60 -25.57
C VAL A 92 13.84 2.19 -26.85
N PRO A 93 13.91 1.46 -27.98
CA PRO A 93 14.30 2.07 -29.24
C PRO A 93 13.33 3.21 -29.51
N ALA A 94 13.87 4.40 -29.78
CA ALA A 94 13.07 5.54 -30.20
C ALA A 94 12.08 5.08 -31.29
N LEU A 95 10.78 5.14 -30.99
CA LEU A 95 9.75 5.01 -32.01
C LEU A 95 9.92 6.19 -32.97
N SER A 96 10.72 5.95 -34.00
CA SER A 96 10.82 6.81 -35.17
C SER A 96 9.52 6.66 -35.96
N ARG A 97 9.00 7.78 -36.45
CA ARG A 97 7.85 7.85 -37.37
C ARG A 97 8.01 6.91 -38.56
#